data_AF-A0A1I2TFJ4-F1
#
_entry.id   AF-A0A1I2TFJ4-F1
#
_cell.length_a   1.000
_cell.length_b   1.000
_cell.length_c   1.000
_cell.angle_alpha   90.00
_cell.angle_beta   90.00
_cell.angle_gamma   90.00
#
_symmetry.space_group_name_H-M   'P 1'
#
loop_
_entity.id
_entity.type
_entity.pdbx_description
1 polymer ?
#
loop_
_entity_poly.entity_id
_entity_poly.type
_entity_poly.pdbx_seq_one_letter_code
_entity_poly.pdbx_strand_id
1 'polypeptide(L)'
;MLNEIYPDFFILDGDKRNKEHKLLVYSDKYAEGQLPNAALMLIRQYGKSKRLTAKEWKKEKRTFYVSWERDSQKIQSEPINYQIILNNIKNNNIFLPHLLRLPTLTEEFIDISTNYGLASHPITHNLEPQIKFVAWNRDGFLGENFPIKPILAREGFCIESFLDILIARVISKRDTLVNSSNKFYSFNWFFTLRDIVNDCISSIEIALHLMYNKAKFHPKPDWLFDEAKLGSKYGRRFKDKLKWVSHISGSSFNIESLKPSVFLLKEIRNHLNHFDPPSFCLTAEESPKILNAVLDISKIHIEMRNSLNLSISNNLINLYLQKPVLFNPELAYARRAPFNEKEEGYNSCRWPEEQE
;
A
#
# COMPACT_ATOMS: atom_id res chain seq x y z
N MET A 1 1.21 -13.32 -34.12
CA MET A 1 -0.22 -13.67 -34.13
C MET A 1 -1.09 -12.84 -33.17
N LEU A 2 -0.95 -12.84 -31.84
CA LEU A 2 -1.80 -11.95 -31.00
C LEU A 2 -1.44 -10.45 -31.11
N ASN A 3 -0.15 -10.11 -31.22
CA ASN A 3 0.31 -8.72 -31.42
C ASN A 3 -0.01 -8.14 -32.81
N GLU A 4 -0.54 -8.95 -33.73
CA GLU A 4 -0.97 -8.49 -35.06
C GLU A 4 -2.46 -8.10 -35.08
N ILE A 5 -3.24 -8.48 -34.06
CA ILE A 5 -4.70 -8.27 -34.03
C ILE A 5 -5.08 -7.05 -33.19
N TYR A 6 -4.27 -6.68 -32.19
CA TYR A 6 -4.48 -5.50 -31.37
C TYR A 6 -3.20 -4.67 -31.29
N PRO A 7 -3.17 -3.43 -31.81
CA PRO A 7 -2.01 -2.57 -31.60
C PRO A 7 -1.83 -2.31 -30.10
N ASP A 8 -0.59 -2.38 -29.61
CA ASP A 8 -0.23 -2.10 -28.21
C ASP A 8 -0.48 -0.64 -27.77
N PHE A 9 -0.98 0.21 -28.69
CA PHE A 9 -1.10 1.65 -28.55
C PHE A 9 -2.49 2.15 -28.97
N PHE A 10 -2.96 3.21 -28.32
CA PHE A 10 -4.12 3.96 -28.78
C PHE A 10 -3.79 4.66 -30.11
N ILE A 11 -4.82 4.85 -30.96
CA ILE A 11 -4.70 5.67 -32.17
C ILE A 11 -4.53 7.13 -31.72
N LEU A 12 -3.44 7.76 -32.17
CA LEU A 12 -3.15 9.16 -31.87
C LEU A 12 -3.38 10.00 -33.12
N ASP A 13 -4.18 11.06 -32.98
CA ASP A 13 -4.31 12.12 -33.98
C ASP A 13 -3.44 13.31 -33.57
N GLY A 14 -2.78 13.97 -34.53
CA GLY A 14 -1.94 15.16 -34.31
C GLY A 14 -0.44 15.01 -34.55
N ASP A 15 0.30 16.07 -34.19
CA ASP A 15 1.73 16.26 -34.48
C ASP A 15 2.62 15.09 -34.01
N LYS A 16 3.80 14.96 -34.64
CA LYS A 16 4.83 13.99 -34.25
C LYS A 16 5.28 14.25 -32.80
N ARG A 17 4.69 13.52 -31.85
CA ARG A 17 5.11 13.50 -30.45
C ARG A 17 6.54 12.96 -30.29
N ASN A 18 7.25 13.47 -29.29
CA ASN A 18 8.49 12.85 -28.86
C ASN A 18 8.19 11.56 -28.07
N LYS A 19 8.44 10.39 -28.68
CA LYS A 19 8.20 9.06 -28.07
C LYS A 19 9.04 8.78 -26.82
N GLU A 20 10.12 9.54 -26.60
CA GLU A 20 10.98 9.43 -25.43
C GLU A 20 10.59 10.40 -24.31
N HIS A 21 9.69 11.36 -24.57
CA HIS A 21 9.30 12.34 -23.57
C HIS A 21 8.44 11.71 -22.47
N LYS A 22 8.91 11.85 -21.22
CA LYS A 22 8.18 11.41 -20.03
C LYS A 22 7.15 12.46 -19.63
N LEU A 23 5.87 12.09 -19.73
CA LEU A 23 4.74 12.95 -19.33
C LEU A 23 4.60 13.08 -17.81
N LEU A 24 5.19 12.17 -17.04
CA LEU A 24 5.17 12.19 -15.59
C LEU A 24 6.60 12.15 -15.06
N VAL A 25 6.85 12.98 -14.05
CA VAL A 25 8.14 13.04 -13.35
C VAL A 25 7.92 13.08 -11.85
N TYR A 26 8.90 12.61 -11.10
CA TYR A 26 8.92 12.86 -9.67
C TYR A 26 9.30 14.32 -9.39
N SER A 27 8.63 14.93 -8.42
CA SER A 27 9.09 16.16 -7.80
C SER A 27 10.50 15.96 -7.23
N ASP A 28 11.37 16.96 -7.36
CA ASP A 28 12.70 16.92 -6.75
C ASP A 28 12.63 16.86 -5.22
N LYS A 29 11.55 17.41 -4.67
CA LYS A 29 11.29 17.55 -3.24
C LYS A 29 10.21 16.58 -2.76
N TYR A 30 10.37 16.11 -1.54
CA TYR A 30 9.30 15.44 -0.79
C TYR A 30 8.18 16.42 -0.47
N ALA A 31 6.98 15.92 -0.18
CA ALA A 31 5.94 16.74 0.41
C ALA A 31 6.41 17.31 1.76
N GLU A 32 5.85 18.46 2.13
CA GLU A 32 6.23 19.15 3.35
C GLU A 32 6.09 18.24 4.59
N GLY A 33 7.12 18.21 5.42
CA GLY A 33 7.15 17.40 6.65
C GLY A 33 7.30 15.89 6.45
N GLN A 34 7.18 15.35 5.24
CA GLN A 34 7.22 13.91 4.95
C GLN A 34 8.50 13.24 5.46
N LEU A 35 9.67 13.79 5.09
CA LEU A 35 10.97 13.28 5.55
C LEU A 35 11.15 13.35 7.08
N PRO A 36 10.98 14.52 7.75
CA PRO A 36 11.02 14.59 9.21
C PRO A 36 10.07 13.64 9.93
N ASN A 37 8.86 13.44 9.37
CA ASN A 37 7.86 12.58 9.97
C ASN A 37 8.23 11.10 9.84
N ALA A 38 8.69 10.66 8.68
CA ALA A 38 9.18 9.29 8.48
C ALA A 38 10.35 8.96 9.44
N ALA A 39 11.34 9.86 9.55
CA ALA A 39 12.46 9.70 10.47
C ALA A 39 11.99 9.63 11.94
N LEU A 40 11.00 10.45 12.31
CA LEU A 40 10.41 10.44 13.64
C LEU A 40 9.63 9.14 13.92
N MET A 41 8.89 8.62 12.94
CA MET A 41 8.17 7.35 13.06
C MET A 41 9.15 6.19 13.27
N LEU A 42 10.21 6.13 12.49
CA LEU A 42 11.25 5.10 12.63
C LEU A 42 11.97 5.18 13.96
N ILE A 43 12.45 6.37 14.37
CA ILE A 43 13.22 6.50 15.62
C ILE A 43 12.36 6.18 16.86
N ARG A 44 11.06 6.48 16.82
CA ARG A 44 10.11 6.10 17.87
C ARG A 44 9.95 4.59 17.96
N GLN A 45 9.91 3.88 16.83
CA GLN A 45 9.77 2.43 16.80
C GLN A 45 11.03 1.70 17.27
N TYR A 46 12.22 2.16 16.87
CA TYR A 46 13.49 1.59 17.35
C TYR A 46 13.82 2.01 18.79
N GLY A 47 13.40 3.20 19.19
CA GLY A 47 13.68 3.80 20.50
C GLY A 47 12.50 3.74 21.48
N LYS A 48 11.58 2.77 21.34
CA LYS A 48 10.33 2.68 22.14
C LYS A 48 10.56 2.81 23.66
N SER A 49 11.69 2.34 24.18
CA SER A 49 12.05 2.40 25.60
C SER A 49 12.36 3.81 26.12
N LYS A 50 12.73 4.77 25.26
CA LYS A 50 13.21 6.09 25.67
C LYS A 50 12.10 7.10 25.99
N ARG A 51 10.85 6.84 25.58
CA ARG A 51 9.65 7.66 25.86
C ARG A 51 9.83 9.19 25.64
N LEU A 52 10.56 9.59 24.60
CA LEU A 52 10.78 11.00 24.25
C LEU A 52 9.65 11.58 23.38
N THR A 53 9.36 12.86 23.58
CA THR A 53 8.48 13.66 22.71
C THR A 53 9.10 13.91 21.34
N ALA A 54 8.29 14.36 20.38
CA ALA A 54 8.77 14.69 19.02
C ALA A 54 9.86 15.78 19.02
N LYS A 55 9.73 16.79 19.89
CA LYS A 55 10.69 17.89 19.99
C LYS A 55 12.02 17.42 20.59
N GLU A 56 11.95 16.53 21.58
CA GLU A 56 13.14 15.93 22.20
C GLU A 56 13.87 15.03 21.21
N TRP A 57 13.17 14.17 20.48
CA TRP A 57 13.79 13.33 19.44
C TRP A 57 14.56 14.15 18.40
N LYS A 58 13.98 15.27 17.94
CA LYS A 58 14.62 16.16 16.96
C LYS A 58 15.85 16.88 17.50
N LYS A 59 15.95 17.08 18.81
CA LYS A 59 17.08 17.73 19.49
C LYS A 59 18.11 16.75 20.05
N GLU A 60 17.75 15.47 20.15
CA GLU A 60 18.61 14.42 20.71
C GLU A 60 19.86 14.24 19.85
N LYS A 61 21.02 14.53 20.45
CA LYS A 61 22.33 14.38 19.81
C LYS A 61 22.99 13.06 20.18
N ARG A 62 22.66 12.50 21.36
CA ARG A 62 23.25 11.25 21.83
C ARG A 62 22.75 10.10 20.98
N THR A 63 23.68 9.32 20.46
CA THR A 63 23.35 8.09 19.75
C THR A 63 23.02 6.98 20.74
N PHE A 64 22.29 5.99 20.26
CA PHE A 64 22.04 4.75 20.99
C PHE A 64 22.04 3.57 20.02
N TYR A 65 22.14 2.38 20.58
CA TYR A 65 22.12 1.14 19.82
C TYR A 65 20.80 0.43 19.99
N VAL A 66 20.37 -0.26 18.95
CA VAL A 66 19.26 -1.22 19.01
C VAL A 66 19.88 -2.60 19.14
N SER A 67 19.43 -3.38 20.12
CA SER A 67 19.87 -4.75 20.32
C SER A 67 18.68 -5.69 20.18
N TRP A 68 18.87 -6.79 19.47
CA TRP A 68 17.87 -7.84 19.28
C TRP A 68 18.55 -9.19 19.15
N GLU A 69 17.77 -10.26 19.23
CA GLU A 69 18.26 -11.63 19.09
C GLU A 69 17.89 -12.17 17.72
N ARG A 70 18.83 -12.87 17.09
CA ARG A 70 18.61 -13.60 15.84
C ARG A 70 19.45 -14.87 15.90
N ASP A 71 18.82 -16.02 15.68
CA ASP A 71 19.49 -17.33 15.71
C ASP A 71 20.29 -17.55 17.00
N SER A 72 19.70 -17.17 18.15
CA SER A 72 20.31 -17.19 19.48
C SER A 72 21.57 -16.32 19.66
N GLN A 73 21.87 -15.45 18.69
CA GLN A 73 22.94 -14.47 18.78
C GLN A 73 22.38 -13.08 19.08
N LYS A 74 22.97 -12.39 20.05
CA LYS A 74 22.70 -10.98 20.30
C LYS A 74 23.37 -10.15 19.22
N ILE A 75 22.56 -9.47 18.41
CA ILE A 75 23.02 -8.55 17.38
C ILE A 75 22.78 -7.12 17.86
N GLN A 76 23.65 -6.22 17.45
CA GLN A 76 23.58 -4.80 17.74
C GLN A 76 23.64 -4.01 16.44
N SER A 77 22.88 -2.91 16.39
CA SER A 77 22.88 -1.99 15.26
C SER A 77 24.15 -1.14 15.20
N GLU A 78 24.28 -0.34 14.16
CA GLU A 78 25.14 0.85 14.22
C GLU A 78 24.54 1.89 15.20
N PRO A 79 25.32 2.85 15.73
CA PRO A 79 24.79 3.89 16.59
C PRO A 79 23.81 4.78 15.81
N ILE A 80 22.59 4.94 16.31
CA ILE A 80 21.54 5.73 15.66
C ILE A 80 21.04 6.88 16.54
N ASN A 81 20.51 7.91 15.90
CA ASN A 81 19.64 8.93 16.46
C ASN A 81 18.70 9.44 15.34
N TYR A 82 17.86 10.42 15.64
CA TYR A 82 16.94 11.01 14.66
C TYR A 82 17.67 11.53 13.40
N GLN A 83 18.81 12.23 13.57
CA GLN A 83 19.54 12.82 12.46
C GLN A 83 20.19 11.76 11.55
N ILE A 84 20.68 10.66 12.13
CA ILE A 84 21.28 9.55 11.38
C ILE A 84 20.21 8.87 10.51
N ILE A 85 19.03 8.59 11.06
CA ILE A 85 17.90 8.04 10.29
C ILE A 85 17.47 9.02 9.19
N LEU A 86 17.33 10.29 9.51
CA LEU A 86 16.94 11.32 8.53
C LEU A 86 17.95 11.42 7.38
N ASN A 87 19.25 11.38 7.68
CA ASN A 87 20.31 11.40 6.67
C ASN A 87 20.35 10.13 5.84
N ASN A 88 20.11 8.96 6.45
CA ASN A 88 20.00 7.69 5.72
C ASN A 88 18.89 7.78 4.66
N ILE A 89 17.71 8.28 5.02
CA ILE A 89 16.60 8.45 4.07
C ILE A 89 16.96 9.48 2.99
N LYS A 90 17.48 10.65 3.37
CA LYS A 90 17.83 11.72 2.41
C LYS A 90 18.83 11.26 1.36
N ASN A 91 19.85 10.51 1.77
CA ASN A 91 20.92 10.09 0.88
C ASN A 91 20.49 8.97 -0.08
N ASN A 92 19.54 8.12 0.33
CA ASN A 92 19.13 6.94 -0.45
C ASN A 92 17.76 7.11 -1.13
N ASN A 93 17.01 8.16 -0.80
CA ASN A 93 15.60 8.38 -1.15
C ASN A 93 14.59 7.34 -0.66
N ILE A 94 15.05 6.36 0.14
CA ILE A 94 14.26 5.32 0.78
C ILE A 94 14.92 5.00 2.13
N PHE A 95 14.19 4.36 3.04
CA PHE A 95 14.77 3.83 4.26
C PHE A 95 15.31 2.42 4.02
N LEU A 96 16.61 2.24 4.26
CA LEU A 96 17.32 0.97 4.12
C LEU A 96 17.87 0.55 5.48
N PRO A 97 17.14 -0.28 6.26
CA PRO A 97 17.52 -0.64 7.63
C PRO A 97 18.88 -1.35 7.70
N HIS A 98 19.21 -2.16 6.68
CA HIS A 98 20.44 -2.95 6.64
C HIS A 98 21.71 -2.09 6.61
N LEU A 99 21.65 -0.87 6.06
CA LEU A 99 22.79 0.07 6.04
C LEU A 99 23.16 0.56 7.44
N LEU A 100 22.25 0.47 8.40
CA LEU A 100 22.47 0.82 9.81
C LEU A 100 22.48 -0.43 10.70
N ARG A 101 22.51 -1.63 10.09
CA ARG A 101 22.33 -2.91 10.77
C ARG A 101 21.10 -2.88 11.70
N LEU A 102 19.97 -2.36 11.24
CA LEU A 102 18.73 -2.36 12.01
C LEU A 102 17.87 -3.60 11.66
N PRO A 103 17.10 -4.13 12.63
CA PRO A 103 16.15 -5.20 12.33
C PRO A 103 15.02 -4.66 11.43
N THR A 104 14.45 -5.52 10.60
CA THR A 104 13.31 -5.14 9.76
C THR A 104 12.08 -4.91 10.65
N LEU A 105 11.48 -3.73 10.54
CA LEU A 105 10.21 -3.44 11.21
C LEU A 105 9.08 -4.13 10.47
N THR A 106 8.28 -4.90 11.19
CA THR A 106 7.09 -5.62 10.72
C THR A 106 6.08 -5.73 11.86
N GLU A 107 4.81 -5.86 11.52
CA GLU A 107 3.76 -6.31 12.41
C GLU A 107 3.36 -7.74 11.99
N GLU A 108 3.66 -8.73 12.83
CA GLU A 108 3.67 -10.15 12.45
C GLU A 108 2.39 -10.60 11.73
N PHE A 109 1.21 -10.32 12.30
CA PHE A 109 -0.07 -10.79 11.74
C PHE A 109 -0.55 -10.01 10.50
N ILE A 110 0.12 -8.90 10.16
CA ILE A 110 -0.22 -8.02 9.03
C ILE A 110 0.79 -8.20 7.91
N ASP A 111 2.08 -8.13 8.25
CA ASP A 111 3.19 -7.99 7.31
C ASP A 111 3.91 -9.32 7.02
N ILE A 112 3.91 -10.25 7.97
CA ILE A 112 4.55 -11.56 7.76
C ILE A 112 3.55 -12.47 7.07
N SER A 113 4.06 -13.23 6.10
CA SER A 113 3.28 -14.19 5.36
C SER A 113 4.05 -15.50 5.26
N THR A 114 3.42 -16.58 5.69
CA THR A 114 3.89 -17.92 5.42
C THR A 114 3.30 -18.38 4.10
N ASN A 115 4.17 -18.50 3.09
CA ASN A 115 3.78 -18.90 1.74
C ASN A 115 4.30 -20.31 1.46
N TYR A 116 3.42 -21.19 1.02
CA TYR A 116 3.76 -22.57 0.69
C TYR A 116 3.33 -22.87 -0.73
N GLY A 117 4.18 -23.56 -1.49
CA GLY A 117 3.87 -24.09 -2.81
C GLY A 117 4.01 -25.61 -2.79
N LEU A 118 3.06 -26.29 -3.43
CA LEU A 118 3.16 -27.71 -3.74
C LEU A 118 3.22 -27.86 -5.26
N ALA A 119 4.22 -28.58 -5.75
CA ALA A 119 4.41 -28.83 -7.19
C ALA A 119 4.27 -30.32 -7.54
N SER A 120 3.61 -31.09 -6.70
CA SER A 120 3.39 -32.52 -6.92
C SER A 120 1.99 -32.96 -6.53
N HIS A 121 1.44 -33.89 -7.30
CA HIS A 121 0.34 -34.74 -6.89
C HIS A 121 0.89 -36.15 -6.64
N PRO A 122 0.63 -36.76 -5.47
CA PRO A 122 0.93 -38.17 -5.30
C PRO A 122 -0.02 -38.98 -6.20
N ILE A 123 0.53 -39.79 -7.11
CA ILE A 123 -0.22 -40.77 -7.89
C ILE A 123 -0.56 -41.92 -6.95
N THR A 124 -1.76 -41.93 -6.38
CA THR A 124 -2.22 -42.99 -5.49
C THR A 124 -3.48 -43.65 -6.02
N HIS A 125 -3.50 -44.98 -6.07
CA HIS A 125 -4.71 -45.76 -6.35
C HIS A 125 -5.73 -45.71 -5.19
N ASN A 126 -5.33 -45.16 -4.03
CA ASN A 126 -6.20 -44.87 -2.90
C ASN A 126 -6.72 -43.43 -2.99
N LEU A 127 -8.02 -43.23 -2.70
CA LEU A 127 -8.76 -41.96 -2.79
C LEU A 127 -8.31 -40.86 -1.81
N GLU A 128 -7.40 -41.16 -0.87
CA GLU A 128 -6.89 -40.22 0.15
C GLU A 128 -5.53 -39.64 -0.28
N PRO A 129 -5.39 -38.31 -0.40
CA PRO A 129 -4.10 -37.67 -0.69
C PRO A 129 -3.07 -37.99 0.42
N GLN A 130 -1.93 -38.58 0.05
CA GLN A 130 -0.88 -38.95 1.02
C GLN A 130 -0.08 -37.76 1.55
N ILE A 131 -0.06 -36.62 0.84
CA ILE A 131 0.62 -35.39 1.27
C ILE A 131 -0.41 -34.26 1.31
N LYS A 132 -0.68 -33.74 2.51
CA LYS A 132 -1.55 -32.59 2.74
C LYS A 132 -0.74 -31.53 3.48
N PHE A 133 -0.53 -30.38 2.86
CA PHE A 133 -0.06 -29.19 3.57
C PHE A 133 -1.27 -28.51 4.18
N VAL A 134 -1.43 -28.64 5.50
CA VAL A 134 -2.32 -27.76 6.24
C VAL A 134 -1.51 -26.52 6.53
N ALA A 135 -1.84 -25.41 5.86
CA ALA A 135 -1.37 -24.10 6.29
C ALA A 135 -2.09 -23.81 7.61
N TRP A 136 -1.58 -24.40 8.68
CA TRP A 136 -1.99 -24.00 10.01
C TRP A 136 -1.45 -22.59 10.19
N ASN A 137 -2.24 -21.73 10.83
CA ASN A 137 -1.85 -20.48 11.46
C ASN A 137 -0.61 -20.71 12.35
N ARG A 138 0.55 -20.96 11.75
CA ARG A 138 1.64 -21.80 12.33
C ARG A 138 2.28 -21.12 13.53
N ASP A 139 2.12 -19.81 13.57
CA ASP A 139 2.57 -18.90 14.62
C ASP A 139 1.42 -18.34 15.48
N GLY A 140 0.19 -18.86 15.32
CA GLY A 140 -0.97 -18.39 16.08
C GLY A 140 -1.35 -16.94 15.78
N PHE A 141 -0.92 -16.36 14.64
CA PHE A 141 -1.11 -14.95 14.32
C PHE A 141 -2.58 -14.51 14.23
N LEU A 142 -3.57 -15.38 13.97
CA LEU A 142 -5.01 -15.09 14.18
C LEU A 142 -5.64 -15.81 15.39
N GLY A 143 -4.83 -16.51 16.19
CA GLY A 143 -5.26 -17.36 17.31
C GLY A 143 -5.65 -18.78 16.92
N GLU A 144 -5.63 -19.66 17.92
CA GLU A 144 -6.00 -21.07 17.78
C GLU A 144 -7.48 -21.26 17.44
N ASN A 145 -8.33 -20.29 17.80
CA ASN A 145 -9.78 -20.33 17.56
C ASN A 145 -10.20 -19.85 16.17
N PHE A 146 -9.25 -19.46 15.30
CA PHE A 146 -9.58 -19.07 13.94
C PHE A 146 -10.09 -20.30 13.14
N PRO A 147 -11.29 -20.25 12.55
CA PRO A 147 -11.96 -21.46 12.07
C PRO A 147 -11.47 -21.95 10.69
N ILE A 148 -10.70 -21.13 9.96
CA ILE A 148 -10.28 -21.48 8.59
C ILE A 148 -8.89 -22.11 8.64
N LYS A 149 -8.79 -23.32 8.09
CA LYS A 149 -7.55 -24.09 7.96
C LYS A 149 -7.34 -24.44 6.48
N PRO A 150 -6.63 -23.61 5.70
CA PRO A 150 -6.38 -23.90 4.30
C PRO A 150 -5.62 -25.22 4.14
N ILE A 151 -6.06 -26.06 3.19
CA ILE A 151 -5.44 -27.35 2.89
C ILE A 151 -5.01 -27.33 1.43
N LEU A 152 -3.71 -27.50 1.20
CA LEU A 152 -3.12 -27.69 -0.12
C LEU A 152 -2.73 -29.17 -0.27
N ALA A 153 -3.50 -29.90 -1.07
CA ALA A 153 -3.32 -31.34 -1.29
C ALA A 153 -2.90 -31.69 -2.74
N ARG A 154 -2.76 -30.67 -3.60
CA ARG A 154 -2.40 -30.77 -5.02
C ARG A 154 -1.55 -29.57 -5.43
N GLU A 155 -1.10 -29.56 -6.67
CA GLU A 155 -0.34 -28.46 -7.26
C GLU A 155 -1.03 -27.12 -7.03
N GLY A 156 -0.29 -26.17 -6.46
CA GLY A 156 -0.81 -24.85 -6.16
C GLY A 156 0.01 -24.15 -5.08
N PHE A 157 -0.57 -23.08 -4.54
CA PHE A 157 0.05 -22.29 -3.49
C PHE A 157 -0.96 -21.86 -2.44
N CYS A 158 -0.48 -21.61 -1.23
CA CYS A 158 -1.24 -21.04 -0.13
C CYS A 158 -0.51 -19.80 0.39
N ILE A 159 -1.27 -18.73 0.62
CA ILE A 159 -0.80 -17.43 1.11
C ILE A 159 -1.65 -17.06 2.33
N GLU A 160 -1.01 -16.78 3.46
CA GLU A 160 -1.71 -16.46 4.71
C GLU A 160 -1.95 -14.95 4.89
N SER A 161 -1.02 -14.12 4.41
CA SER A 161 -1.18 -12.68 4.25
C SER A 161 -0.53 -12.22 2.95
N PHE A 162 -1.08 -11.23 2.27
CA PHE A 162 -0.47 -10.67 1.06
C PHE A 162 -0.25 -9.16 1.15
N LEU A 163 -0.46 -8.56 2.33
CA LEU A 163 -0.50 -7.11 2.45
C LEU A 163 0.87 -6.46 2.22
N ASP A 164 1.94 -6.96 2.84
CA ASP A 164 3.28 -6.38 2.66
C ASP A 164 3.78 -6.53 1.21
N ILE A 165 3.50 -7.69 0.59
CA ILE A 165 3.79 -7.94 -0.83
C ILE A 165 3.00 -6.97 -1.71
N LEU A 166 1.74 -6.71 -1.38
CA LEU A 166 0.89 -5.77 -2.11
C LEU A 166 1.43 -4.33 -1.98
N ILE A 167 1.87 -3.90 -0.81
CA ILE A 167 2.50 -2.58 -0.60
C ILE A 167 3.79 -2.47 -1.43
N ALA A 168 4.65 -3.49 -1.42
CA ALA A 168 5.86 -3.51 -2.25
C ALA A 168 5.54 -3.43 -3.76
N ARG A 169 4.48 -4.13 -4.20
CA ARG A 169 3.99 -4.09 -5.58
C ARG A 169 3.42 -2.71 -5.95
N VAL A 170 2.72 -2.03 -5.03
CA VAL A 170 2.25 -0.65 -5.22
C VAL A 170 3.42 0.31 -5.43
N ILE A 171 4.47 0.23 -4.61
CA ILE A 171 5.70 1.04 -4.75
C ILE A 171 6.28 0.85 -6.16
N SER A 172 6.53 -0.41 -6.53
CA SER A 172 7.15 -0.78 -7.81
C SER A 172 6.31 -0.35 -9.02
N LYS A 173 4.98 -0.51 -8.96
CA LYS A 173 4.08 -0.07 -10.04
C LYS A 173 4.04 1.44 -10.17
N ARG A 174 4.06 2.17 -9.05
CA ARG A 174 4.11 3.64 -9.09
C ARG A 174 5.38 4.11 -9.77
N ASP A 175 6.52 3.55 -9.40
CA ASP A 175 7.80 3.81 -10.07
C ASP A 175 7.74 3.47 -11.56
N THR A 176 7.14 2.33 -11.89
CA THR A 176 6.99 1.88 -13.28
C THR A 176 6.16 2.87 -14.09
N LEU A 177 4.99 3.31 -13.59
CA LEU A 177 4.10 4.24 -14.27
C LEU A 177 4.77 5.59 -14.53
N VAL A 178 5.52 6.11 -13.57
CA VAL A 178 6.25 7.38 -13.72
C VAL A 178 7.41 7.22 -14.71
N ASN A 179 8.22 6.18 -14.53
CA ASN A 179 9.42 5.97 -15.35
C ASN A 179 9.11 5.58 -16.80
N SER A 180 7.96 4.94 -17.05
CA SER A 180 7.48 4.57 -18.37
C SER A 180 6.37 5.49 -18.90
N SER A 181 6.22 6.69 -18.33
CA SER A 181 5.17 7.66 -18.73
C SER A 181 5.29 8.15 -20.17
N ASN A 182 6.40 7.91 -20.85
CA ASN A 182 6.49 8.09 -22.30
C ASN A 182 5.60 7.10 -23.09
N LYS A 183 5.26 5.96 -22.47
CA LYS A 183 4.32 4.94 -22.96
C LYS A 183 2.89 5.13 -22.43
N PHE A 184 2.52 6.33 -21.98
CA PHE A 184 1.19 6.65 -21.44
C PHE A 184 0.04 6.11 -22.30
N TYR A 185 0.17 6.24 -23.63
CA TYR A 185 -0.83 5.81 -24.60
C TYR A 185 -0.70 4.33 -25.00
N SER A 186 -0.19 3.47 -24.11
CA SER A 186 -0.15 2.03 -24.32
C SER A 186 -1.11 1.31 -23.38
N PHE A 187 -1.67 0.20 -23.84
CA PHE A 187 -2.52 -0.65 -23.00
C PHE A 187 -1.76 -1.18 -21.78
N ASN A 188 -0.47 -1.49 -21.91
CA ASN A 188 0.35 -1.95 -20.79
C ASN A 188 0.48 -0.89 -19.68
N TRP A 189 0.68 0.38 -20.05
CA TRP A 189 0.72 1.47 -19.07
C TRP A 189 -0.66 1.63 -18.40
N PHE A 190 -1.73 1.64 -19.19
CA PHE A 190 -3.11 1.72 -18.68
C PHE A 190 -3.48 0.56 -17.75
N PHE A 191 -3.16 -0.68 -18.11
CA PHE A 191 -3.41 -1.84 -17.26
C PHE A 191 -2.59 -1.77 -15.98
N THR A 192 -1.34 -1.27 -16.03
CA THR A 192 -0.53 -1.04 -14.83
C THR A 192 -1.19 0.00 -13.90
N LEU A 193 -1.84 1.02 -14.45
CA LEU A 193 -2.62 2.01 -13.69
C LEU A 193 -3.85 1.36 -13.03
N ARG A 194 -4.63 0.60 -13.80
CA ARG A 194 -5.78 -0.16 -13.26
C ARG A 194 -5.32 -1.07 -12.10
N ASP A 195 -4.19 -1.72 -12.30
CA ASP A 195 -3.57 -2.64 -11.36
C ASP A 195 -3.12 -1.97 -10.06
N ILE A 196 -2.53 -0.77 -10.09
CA ILE A 196 -2.15 -0.06 -8.87
C ILE A 196 -3.37 0.46 -8.10
N VAL A 197 -4.40 0.94 -8.82
CA VAL A 197 -5.66 1.40 -8.21
C VAL A 197 -6.35 0.25 -7.47
N ASN A 198 -6.41 -0.93 -8.10
CA ASN A 198 -6.92 -2.16 -7.49
C ASN A 198 -6.11 -2.53 -6.23
N ASP A 199 -4.78 -2.59 -6.35
CA ASP A 199 -3.91 -2.98 -5.24
C ASP A 199 -4.03 -2.01 -4.06
N CYS A 200 -4.17 -0.70 -4.30
CA CYS A 200 -4.36 0.29 -3.24
C CYS A 200 -5.65 0.03 -2.44
N ILE A 201 -6.79 -0.15 -3.10
CA ILE A 201 -8.06 -0.40 -2.40
C ILE A 201 -8.06 -1.77 -1.72
N SER A 202 -7.57 -2.80 -2.41
CA SER A 202 -7.45 -4.14 -1.83
C SER A 202 -6.55 -4.13 -0.59
N SER A 203 -5.47 -3.35 -0.56
CA SER A 203 -4.59 -3.25 0.61
C SER A 203 -5.35 -2.79 1.86
N ILE A 204 -6.21 -1.77 1.73
CA ILE A 204 -7.03 -1.28 2.84
C ILE A 204 -8.06 -2.34 3.26
N GLU A 205 -8.76 -2.96 2.31
CA GLU A 205 -9.76 -3.98 2.65
C GLU A 205 -9.14 -5.19 3.33
N ILE A 206 -7.98 -5.66 2.87
CA ILE A 206 -7.22 -6.75 3.49
C ILE A 206 -6.83 -6.38 4.91
N ALA A 207 -6.26 -5.19 5.13
CA ALA A 207 -5.91 -4.72 6.47
C ALA A 207 -7.13 -4.71 7.40
N LEU A 208 -8.26 -4.14 6.96
CA LEU A 208 -9.49 -4.07 7.74
C LEU A 208 -10.01 -5.46 8.14
N HIS A 209 -9.98 -6.41 7.21
CA HIS A 209 -10.39 -7.79 7.50
C HIS A 209 -9.42 -8.53 8.42
N LEU A 210 -8.11 -8.36 8.24
CA LEU A 210 -7.10 -8.93 9.14
C LEU A 210 -7.29 -8.40 10.56
N MET A 211 -7.51 -7.09 10.72
CA MET A 211 -7.77 -6.46 12.02
C MET A 211 -9.08 -6.97 12.65
N TYR A 212 -10.17 -7.08 11.87
CA TYR A 212 -11.43 -7.64 12.35
C TYR A 212 -11.26 -9.08 12.85
N ASN A 213 -10.61 -9.94 12.06
CA ASN A 213 -10.40 -11.34 12.43
C ASN A 213 -9.47 -11.45 13.65
N LYS A 214 -8.39 -10.67 13.68
CA LYS A 214 -7.47 -10.64 14.83
C LYS A 214 -8.20 -10.21 16.11
N ALA A 215 -9.02 -9.17 16.05
CA ALA A 215 -9.83 -8.73 17.20
C ALA A 215 -10.83 -9.79 17.67
N LYS A 216 -11.45 -10.53 16.75
CA LYS A 216 -12.43 -11.58 17.08
C LYS A 216 -11.80 -12.82 17.72
N PHE A 217 -10.68 -13.30 17.16
CA PHE A 217 -10.15 -14.63 17.46
C PHE A 217 -8.88 -14.62 18.31
N HIS A 218 -8.14 -13.51 18.33
CA HIS A 218 -6.91 -13.35 19.11
C HIS A 218 -6.61 -11.86 19.39
N PRO A 219 -7.48 -11.18 20.16
CA PRO A 219 -7.34 -9.75 20.39
C PRO A 219 -5.99 -9.44 21.04
N LYS A 220 -5.37 -8.34 20.60
CA LYS A 220 -4.21 -7.77 21.29
C LYS A 220 -4.68 -7.10 22.60
N PRO A 221 -3.75 -6.83 23.55
CA PRO A 221 -4.07 -5.97 24.68
C PRO A 221 -4.76 -4.69 24.23
N ASP A 222 -5.77 -4.27 25.00
CA ASP A 222 -6.60 -3.08 24.75
C ASP A 222 -7.53 -3.13 23.52
N TRP A 223 -7.50 -4.20 22.74
CA TRP A 223 -8.44 -4.36 21.62
C TRP A 223 -9.81 -4.82 22.10
N LEU A 224 -10.86 -4.18 21.59
CA LEU A 224 -12.25 -4.50 21.88
C LEU A 224 -12.90 -5.20 20.69
N PHE A 225 -13.68 -6.24 20.95
CA PHE A 225 -14.52 -6.87 19.95
C PHE A 225 -15.97 -6.86 20.40
N ASP A 226 -16.76 -5.98 19.78
CA ASP A 226 -18.20 -5.84 19.99
C ASP A 226 -18.90 -6.07 18.65
N GLU A 227 -19.44 -7.27 18.45
CA GLU A 227 -20.07 -7.66 17.18
C GLU A 227 -21.32 -6.81 16.87
N ALA A 228 -22.00 -6.25 17.87
CA ALA A 228 -23.15 -5.38 17.64
C ALA A 228 -22.72 -4.03 17.03
N LYS A 229 -21.58 -3.48 17.46
CA LYS A 229 -21.00 -2.25 16.89
C LYS A 229 -20.29 -2.50 15.56
N LEU A 230 -19.46 -3.55 15.53
CA LEU A 230 -18.66 -3.92 14.37
C LEU A 230 -19.50 -4.53 13.24
N GLY A 231 -20.65 -5.10 13.57
CA GLY A 231 -21.55 -5.80 12.66
C GLY A 231 -20.91 -6.97 11.90
N SER A 232 -21.66 -7.47 10.92
CA SER A 232 -21.19 -8.56 10.06
C SER A 232 -19.98 -8.14 9.22
N LYS A 233 -19.02 -9.06 9.12
CA LYS A 233 -17.87 -8.97 8.22
C LYS A 233 -18.29 -8.89 6.74
N TYR A 234 -19.41 -9.53 6.38
CA TYR A 234 -19.89 -9.70 5.01
C TYR A 234 -20.95 -8.67 4.64
N GLY A 235 -21.03 -8.31 3.35
CA GLY A 235 -22.06 -7.41 2.81
C GLY A 235 -22.01 -5.96 3.31
N ARG A 236 -20.96 -5.59 4.04
CA ARG A 236 -20.83 -4.26 4.67
C ARG A 236 -20.13 -3.27 3.73
N ARG A 237 -20.64 -2.04 3.71
CA ARG A 237 -20.08 -0.94 2.89
C ARG A 237 -18.67 -0.60 3.36
N PHE A 238 -17.79 -0.26 2.42
CA PHE A 238 -16.41 0.12 2.70
C PHE A 238 -16.28 1.24 3.77
N LYS A 239 -17.11 2.28 3.68
CA LYS A 239 -17.16 3.39 4.65
C LYS A 239 -17.44 2.92 6.08
N ASP A 240 -18.27 1.89 6.25
CA ASP A 240 -18.59 1.35 7.57
C ASP A 240 -17.47 0.45 8.10
N LYS A 241 -16.75 -0.26 7.24
CA LYS A 241 -15.56 -1.03 7.64
C LYS A 241 -14.47 -0.13 8.20
N LEU A 242 -14.30 1.11 7.70
CA LEU A 242 -13.33 2.05 8.25
C LEU A 242 -13.57 2.37 9.73
N LYS A 243 -14.83 2.32 10.20
CA LYS A 243 -15.18 2.53 11.62
C LYS A 243 -14.68 1.39 12.52
N TRP A 244 -14.38 0.21 11.96
CA TRP A 244 -13.83 -0.91 12.72
C TRP A 244 -12.55 -0.51 13.44
N VAL A 245 -11.70 0.32 12.85
CA VAL A 245 -10.45 0.77 13.46
C VAL A 245 -10.71 1.46 14.80
N SER A 246 -11.61 2.45 14.84
CA SER A 246 -11.95 3.16 16.08
C SER A 246 -12.69 2.26 17.07
N HIS A 247 -13.58 1.38 16.60
CA HIS A 247 -14.31 0.47 17.48
C HIS A 247 -13.42 -0.60 18.11
N ILE A 248 -12.42 -1.10 17.38
CA ILE A 248 -11.46 -2.09 17.88
C ILE A 248 -10.44 -1.44 18.80
N SER A 249 -9.88 -0.29 18.41
CA SER A 249 -8.82 0.38 19.20
C SER A 249 -9.34 1.16 20.41
N GLY A 250 -10.63 1.53 20.44
CA GLY A 250 -11.15 2.54 21.36
C GLY A 250 -10.60 3.95 21.14
N SER A 251 -9.74 4.15 20.12
CA SER A 251 -9.05 5.40 19.82
C SER A 251 -9.63 6.08 18.59
N SER A 252 -9.35 7.38 18.41
CA SER A 252 -9.77 8.08 17.20
C SER A 252 -8.96 7.62 15.99
N PHE A 253 -9.65 7.46 14.85
CA PHE A 253 -9.06 7.15 13.55
C PHE A 253 -9.20 8.36 12.63
N ASN A 254 -8.16 9.20 12.61
CA ASN A 254 -8.24 10.56 12.07
C ASN A 254 -7.85 10.63 10.59
N ILE A 255 -8.71 10.10 9.70
CA ILE A 255 -8.44 10.04 8.26
C ILE A 255 -9.32 10.97 7.41
N GLU A 256 -10.03 11.91 8.02
CA GLU A 256 -11.01 12.76 7.30
C GLU A 256 -10.40 13.51 6.11
N SER A 257 -9.19 14.06 6.26
CA SER A 257 -8.46 14.73 5.18
C SER A 257 -7.96 13.79 4.06
N LEU A 258 -7.91 12.48 4.34
CA LEU A 258 -7.41 11.46 3.41
C LEU A 258 -8.56 10.72 2.68
N LYS A 259 -9.80 10.85 3.17
CA LYS A 259 -10.98 10.23 2.57
C LYS A 259 -11.19 10.55 1.09
N PRO A 260 -11.00 11.81 0.62
CA PRO A 260 -11.18 12.12 -0.80
C PRO A 260 -10.32 11.24 -1.72
N SER A 261 -9.06 11.00 -1.35
CA SER A 261 -8.12 10.17 -2.12
C SER A 261 -8.57 8.70 -2.19
N VAL A 262 -9.09 8.14 -1.08
CA VAL A 262 -9.60 6.76 -1.08
C VAL A 262 -10.86 6.63 -1.91
N PHE A 263 -11.78 7.58 -1.80
CA PHE A 263 -13.03 7.54 -2.54
C PHE A 263 -12.79 7.72 -4.03
N LEU A 264 -11.88 8.62 -4.43
CA LEU A 264 -11.41 8.75 -5.80
C LEU A 264 -10.88 7.41 -6.34
N LEU A 265 -9.93 6.79 -5.63
CA LEU A 265 -9.34 5.51 -6.06
C LEU A 265 -10.38 4.37 -6.08
N LYS A 266 -11.31 4.33 -5.13
CA LYS A 266 -12.39 3.35 -5.10
C LYS A 266 -13.36 3.54 -6.26
N GLU A 267 -13.65 4.78 -6.62
CA GLU A 267 -14.51 5.08 -7.75
C GLU A 267 -13.87 4.63 -9.06
N ILE A 268 -12.62 5.03 -9.31
CA ILE A 268 -11.84 4.60 -10.49
C ILE A 268 -11.72 3.07 -10.53
N ARG A 269 -11.44 2.42 -9.39
CA ARG A 269 -11.41 0.96 -9.28
C ARG A 269 -12.72 0.33 -9.75
N ASN A 270 -13.85 0.85 -9.27
CA ASN A 270 -15.16 0.33 -9.61
C ASN A 270 -15.48 0.55 -11.09
N HIS A 271 -15.20 1.75 -11.61
CA HIS A 271 -15.37 2.07 -13.03
C HIS A 271 -14.52 1.15 -13.90
N LEU A 272 -13.22 1.00 -13.62
CA LEU A 272 -12.33 0.16 -14.43
C LEU A 272 -12.60 -1.34 -14.34
N ASN A 273 -13.23 -1.82 -13.26
CA ASN A 273 -13.56 -3.25 -13.11
C ASN A 273 -14.92 -3.62 -13.70
N HIS A 274 -15.88 -2.71 -13.69
CA HIS A 274 -17.22 -2.96 -14.24
C HIS A 274 -17.40 -2.33 -15.63
N PHE A 275 -16.52 -1.40 -16.00
CA PHE A 275 -16.60 -0.56 -17.18
C PHE A 275 -17.97 0.11 -17.33
N ASP A 276 -18.41 0.74 -16.24
CA ASP A 276 -19.69 1.45 -16.12
C ASP A 276 -19.47 2.87 -15.55
N PRO A 277 -19.80 3.95 -16.29
CA PRO A 277 -20.28 3.97 -17.68
C PRO A 277 -19.32 3.30 -18.69
N PRO A 278 -19.77 2.87 -19.88
CA PRO A 278 -18.97 2.13 -20.86
C PRO A 278 -17.98 3.01 -21.66
N SER A 279 -17.41 4.00 -20.99
CA SER A 279 -16.42 4.94 -21.50
C SER A 279 -15.45 5.29 -20.36
N PHE A 280 -14.16 5.38 -20.65
CA PHE A 280 -13.16 5.83 -19.69
C PHE A 280 -12.24 6.84 -20.36
N CYS A 281 -12.11 8.02 -19.77
CA CYS A 281 -11.21 9.06 -20.23
C CYS A 281 -10.21 9.37 -19.13
N LEU A 282 -8.93 9.50 -19.50
CA LEU A 282 -7.87 9.90 -18.59
C LEU A 282 -6.84 10.75 -19.32
N THR A 283 -6.57 11.94 -18.81
CA THR A 283 -5.50 12.80 -19.29
C THR A 283 -4.17 12.52 -18.58
N ALA A 284 -3.06 12.81 -19.26
CA ALA A 284 -1.76 12.76 -18.61
C ALA A 284 -1.62 13.82 -17.51
N GLU A 285 -2.37 14.92 -17.61
CA GLU A 285 -2.36 16.05 -16.66
C GLU A 285 -3.09 15.72 -15.35
N GLU A 286 -4.12 14.86 -15.37
CA GLU A 286 -4.81 14.41 -14.15
C GLU A 286 -4.17 13.17 -13.50
N SER A 287 -3.38 12.40 -14.25
CA SER A 287 -2.71 11.20 -13.74
C SER A 287 -1.87 11.40 -12.47
N PRO A 288 -1.15 12.53 -12.27
CA PRO A 288 -0.51 12.85 -11.00
C PRO A 288 -1.46 12.84 -9.79
N LYS A 289 -2.71 13.28 -9.95
CA LYS A 289 -3.72 13.28 -8.87
C LYS A 289 -3.99 11.85 -8.38
N ILE A 290 -4.18 10.91 -9.30
CA ILE A 290 -4.39 9.48 -8.99
C ILE A 290 -3.14 8.88 -8.36
N LEU A 291 -1.96 9.11 -8.95
CA LEU A 291 -0.70 8.57 -8.44
C LEU A 291 -0.29 9.18 -7.09
N ASN A 292 -0.69 10.40 -6.78
CA ASN A 292 -0.45 11.02 -5.48
C ASN A 292 -1.48 10.59 -4.43
N ALA A 293 -2.71 10.24 -4.82
CA ALA A 293 -3.68 9.61 -3.92
C ALA A 293 -3.16 8.28 -3.33
N VAL A 294 -2.27 7.57 -4.05
CA VAL A 294 -1.56 6.39 -3.54
C VAL A 294 -0.75 6.70 -2.26
N LEU A 295 -0.15 7.89 -2.15
CA LEU A 295 0.58 8.29 -0.94
C LEU A 295 -0.36 8.54 0.24
N ASP A 296 -1.61 8.91 -0.01
CA ASP A 296 -2.61 9.03 1.06
C ASP A 296 -3.08 7.67 1.55
N ILE A 297 -3.07 6.64 0.68
CA ILE A 297 -3.31 5.25 1.10
C ILE A 297 -2.27 4.79 2.11
N SER A 298 -0.99 5.14 1.92
CA SER A 298 0.04 4.81 2.92
C SER A 298 -0.18 5.55 4.24
N LYS A 299 -0.58 6.82 4.20
CA LYS A 299 -0.93 7.58 5.41
C LYS A 299 -2.11 6.95 6.14
N ILE A 300 -3.11 6.45 5.42
CA ILE A 300 -4.25 5.74 6.03
C ILE A 300 -3.79 4.47 6.73
N HIS A 301 -2.96 3.64 6.09
CA HIS A 301 -2.38 2.46 6.73
C HIS A 301 -1.55 2.82 7.97
N ILE A 302 -0.79 3.91 7.92
CA ILE A 302 -0.04 4.43 9.06
C ILE A 302 -0.99 4.85 10.19
N GLU A 303 -2.05 5.59 9.90
CA GLU A 303 -3.04 5.99 10.90
C GLU A 303 -3.79 4.79 11.48
N MET A 304 -4.10 3.77 10.68
CA MET A 304 -4.68 2.52 11.19
C MET A 304 -3.75 1.88 12.22
N ARG A 305 -2.45 1.77 11.89
CA ARG A 305 -1.45 1.19 12.79
C ARG A 305 -1.24 2.05 14.03
N ASN A 306 -1.20 3.36 13.90
CA ASN A 306 -1.08 4.28 15.03
C ASN A 306 -2.28 4.15 16.00
N SER A 307 -3.52 4.16 15.48
CA SER A 307 -4.72 3.99 16.30
C SER A 307 -4.74 2.66 17.05
N LEU A 308 -4.19 1.60 16.44
CA LEU A 308 -4.15 0.25 17.04
C LEU A 308 -2.84 -0.07 17.77
N ASN A 309 -1.94 0.91 17.92
CA ASN A 309 -0.61 0.76 18.52
C ASN A 309 0.23 -0.38 17.91
N LEU A 310 0.20 -0.51 16.59
CA LEU A 310 0.91 -1.53 15.81
C LEU A 310 2.23 -1.00 15.23
N SER A 311 3.17 -1.90 14.95
CA SER A 311 4.41 -1.52 14.25
C SER A 311 4.11 -1.13 12.81
N ILE A 312 4.82 -0.15 12.25
CA ILE A 312 4.74 0.29 10.86
C ILE A 312 5.91 -0.32 10.09
N SER A 313 5.60 -1.10 9.06
CA SER A 313 6.61 -1.84 8.31
C SER A 313 7.53 -0.94 7.48
N ASN A 314 8.72 -1.45 7.16
CA ASN A 314 9.65 -0.74 6.29
C ASN A 314 9.08 -0.47 4.90
N ASN A 315 8.31 -1.41 4.32
CA ASN A 315 7.66 -1.19 3.03
C ASN A 315 6.60 -0.09 3.12
N LEU A 316 5.81 -0.05 4.20
CA LEU A 316 4.84 1.01 4.39
C LEU A 316 5.50 2.39 4.58
N ILE A 317 6.63 2.45 5.29
CA ILE A 317 7.46 3.67 5.38
C ILE A 317 8.00 4.06 4.01
N ASN A 318 8.47 3.11 3.21
CA ASN A 318 9.03 3.38 1.88
C ASN A 318 7.96 3.83 0.88
N LEU A 319 6.73 3.29 0.95
CA LEU A 319 5.60 3.83 0.21
C LEU A 319 5.30 5.27 0.63
N TYR A 320 5.25 5.53 1.94
CA TYR A 320 5.07 6.88 2.48
C TYR A 320 6.19 7.84 2.08
N LEU A 321 7.40 7.36 1.78
CA LEU A 321 8.55 8.16 1.37
C LEU A 321 8.61 8.43 -0.13
N GLN A 322 7.77 7.82 -0.97
CA GLN A 322 7.82 8.13 -2.40
C GLN A 322 7.46 9.61 -2.64
N LYS A 323 8.18 10.25 -3.57
CA LYS A 323 7.99 11.68 -3.86
C LYS A 323 6.69 11.93 -4.64
N PRO A 324 6.10 13.13 -4.53
CA PRO A 324 4.96 13.52 -5.36
C PRO A 324 5.29 13.39 -6.85
N VAL A 325 4.30 13.00 -7.65
CA VAL A 325 4.38 13.00 -9.11
C VAL A 325 3.84 14.32 -9.63
N LEU A 326 4.47 14.83 -10.69
CA LEU A 326 4.10 16.05 -11.40
C LEU A 326 3.85 15.73 -12.88
N PHE A 327 2.95 16.48 -13.50
CA PHE A 327 2.79 16.46 -14.95
C PHE A 327 3.92 17.26 -15.61
N ASN A 328 4.51 16.72 -16.66
CA ASN A 328 5.59 17.31 -17.44
C ASN A 328 5.18 17.37 -18.91
N PRO A 329 4.64 18.51 -19.40
CA PRO A 329 4.22 18.62 -20.79
C PRO A 329 5.41 18.69 -21.75
N GLU A 330 5.21 18.24 -22.99
CA GLU A 330 6.21 18.48 -24.05
C GLU A 330 6.31 19.98 -24.33
N LEU A 331 7.50 20.44 -24.74
CA LEU A 331 7.73 21.86 -25.07
C LEU A 331 6.77 22.38 -26.15
N ALA A 332 6.41 21.53 -27.12
CA ALA A 332 5.42 21.85 -28.15
C ALA A 332 4.03 22.18 -27.57
N TYR A 333 3.70 21.64 -26.39
CA TYR A 333 2.42 21.83 -25.70
C TYR A 333 2.54 22.73 -24.46
N ALA A 334 3.63 23.51 -24.34
CA ALA A 334 3.86 24.40 -23.21
C ALA A 334 2.82 25.53 -23.11
N ARG A 335 2.17 25.89 -24.23
CA ARG A 335 1.14 26.96 -24.32
C ARG A 335 -0.29 26.43 -24.49
N ARG A 336 -0.55 25.18 -24.10
CA ARG A 336 -1.90 24.59 -24.15
C ARG A 336 -2.87 25.33 -23.24
N ALA A 337 -4.16 25.23 -23.54
CA ALA A 337 -5.21 25.73 -22.65
C ALA A 337 -5.16 25.01 -21.28
N PRO A 338 -5.52 25.68 -20.18
CA PRO A 338 -5.59 25.03 -18.86
C PRO A 338 -6.57 23.86 -18.86
N PHE A 339 -6.21 22.77 -18.19
CA PHE A 339 -7.09 21.62 -17.99
C PHE A 339 -8.31 21.99 -17.14
N ASN A 340 -9.52 21.72 -17.64
CA ASN A 340 -10.75 21.93 -16.90
C ASN A 340 -11.13 20.68 -16.10
N GLU A 341 -10.63 20.60 -14.86
CA GLU A 341 -10.88 19.46 -13.98
C GLU A 341 -12.36 19.11 -13.77
N LYS A 342 -13.31 20.02 -14.04
CA LYS A 342 -14.74 19.77 -13.81
C LYS A 342 -15.42 19.04 -14.97
N GLU A 343 -14.94 19.24 -16.20
CA GLU A 343 -15.62 18.81 -17.42
C GLU A 343 -14.77 17.88 -18.29
N GLU A 344 -13.46 17.82 -18.05
CA GLU A 344 -12.51 17.03 -18.84
C GLU A 344 -11.98 15.82 -18.07
N GLY A 345 -11.32 14.89 -18.78
CA GLY A 345 -10.67 13.74 -18.17
C GLY A 345 -11.64 12.76 -17.51
N TYR A 346 -11.26 12.19 -16.37
CA TYR A 346 -12.07 11.19 -15.69
C TYR A 346 -13.46 11.71 -15.27
N ASN A 347 -13.58 13.01 -14.98
CA ASN A 347 -14.89 13.58 -14.63
C ASN A 347 -15.88 13.58 -15.80
N SER A 348 -15.40 13.60 -17.05
CA SER A 348 -16.25 13.52 -18.25
C SER A 348 -16.92 12.15 -18.46
N CYS A 349 -16.43 11.11 -17.78
CA CYS A 349 -16.94 9.74 -17.91
C CYS A 349 -17.65 9.23 -16.66
N ARG A 350 -18.10 10.12 -15.77
CA ARG A 350 -18.91 9.78 -14.59
C ARG A 350 -20.40 9.86 -14.94
N TRP A 351 -21.22 9.06 -14.27
CA TRP A 351 -22.65 9.28 -14.28
C TRP A 351 -22.95 10.69 -13.73
N PRO A 352 -23.89 11.44 -14.33
CA PRO A 352 -24.36 12.70 -13.74
C PRO A 352 -24.81 12.44 -12.31
N GLU A 353 -24.49 13.35 -11.38
CA GLU A 353 -25.09 13.29 -10.05
C GLU A 353 -26.61 13.31 -10.22
N GLU A 354 -27.30 12.27 -9.72
CA GLU A 354 -28.76 12.28 -9.68
C GLU A 354 -29.17 13.54 -8.93
N GLN A 355 -29.92 14.42 -9.60
CA GLN A 355 -30.55 15.56 -8.95
C GLN A 355 -31.62 15.00 -8.02
N GLU A 356 -31.26 14.74 -6.76
CA GLU A 356 -32.23 14.45 -5.69
C GLU A 356 -33.11 15.67 -5.38
#